data_AF-A0A932QUG2-F1
#
_entry.id   AF-A0A932QUG2-F1
#
_cell.length_a   1.000
_cell.length_b   1.000
_cell.length_c   1.000
_cell.angle_alpha   90.00
_cell.angle_beta   90.00
_cell.angle_gamma   90.00
#
_symmetry.space_group_name_H-M   'P 1'
#
loop_
_entity.id
_entity.type
_entity.pdbx_description
1 polymer ?
#
loop_
_entity_poly.entity_id
_entity_poly.type
_entity_poly.pdbx_seq_one_letter_code
_entity_poly.pdbx_strand_id
1 'polypeptide(L)'
;MESVLLLSNGNIVLSHTLCFLTAFIYLKLQPQDFKLVRFTFSRFIFLFVPFVIALFTAEFNFMLPLILMAYTLVMKIHFNHKSISFSKSFPICFKETILEALPLLTASLIFVISFLFSRTRINIGTFSPILITERILWLSPQIIFHFIKLIFFPINLSIDQTFFVKIAKTLFDPSAIFCIGFIFISILLSLISLVRANKKFPSFFVITIPLLLSLIPYSQVLAQSYNLASERYLYFSSFILIFGFAHLIFLRISEYENKKAFTNLMISILIILLAISSGRAYVRTLDWKNNDTLYKSVIKTTDNPLYKAFKYKELIPQDKILSDSPLDEVKPEYKKLAIKYAKQAITELQKQTDMYEVVTPIILKTYGLDPETLLSKAAYVYAQTSFRLNKDPKIALKIMQEHIKDLSILPVDALVFYSTLFYQNNMLPESEEILKILHERDPYSLRIIFITADLTKIDKAYLKEIEKFALQAFKYFPYDIRTLTLLKKIYQAKGDYEKFADFSYIYGLRAHSAEDLKVAQNIYFLLNKKDKALRAENRISSLEKTRTKGF
;
A
#
# COMPACT_ATOMS: atom_id res chain seq x y z
N MET A 1 -5.11 -11.12 -11.50
CA MET A 1 -5.28 -9.87 -10.70
C MET A 1 -6.50 -9.96 -9.80
N GLU A 2 -7.63 -10.49 -10.29
CA GLU A 2 -8.88 -10.65 -9.53
C GLU A 2 -8.74 -11.47 -8.24
N SER A 3 -7.96 -12.55 -8.23
CA SER A 3 -7.72 -13.36 -7.01
C SER A 3 -6.91 -12.62 -5.92
N VAL A 4 -5.98 -11.75 -6.31
CA VAL A 4 -5.21 -10.91 -5.39
C VAL A 4 -6.09 -9.80 -4.83
N LEU A 5 -6.99 -9.24 -5.63
CA LEU A 5 -8.01 -8.29 -5.17
C LEU A 5 -8.98 -8.96 -4.19
N LEU A 6 -9.45 -10.18 -4.46
CA LEU A 6 -10.40 -10.87 -3.57
C LEU A 6 -9.78 -11.26 -2.22
N LEU A 7 -8.55 -11.79 -2.21
CA LEU A 7 -7.83 -12.16 -0.98
C LEU A 7 -7.37 -10.93 -0.18
N SER A 8 -6.81 -9.91 -0.84
CA SER A 8 -6.39 -8.69 -0.15
C SER A 8 -7.61 -7.91 0.40
N ASN A 9 -8.71 -7.85 -0.36
CA ASN A 9 -9.95 -7.24 0.13
C ASN A 9 -10.59 -8.09 1.22
N GLY A 10 -10.53 -9.43 1.15
CA GLY A 10 -11.06 -10.33 2.18
C GLY A 10 -10.38 -10.11 3.54
N ASN A 11 -9.05 -10.03 3.55
CA ASN A 11 -8.29 -9.72 4.78
C ASN A 11 -8.64 -8.32 5.33
N ILE A 12 -8.74 -7.32 4.46
CA ILE A 12 -9.15 -5.96 4.86
C ILE A 12 -10.55 -5.99 5.46
N VAL A 13 -11.53 -6.65 4.82
CA VAL A 13 -12.90 -6.78 5.31
C VAL A 13 -12.91 -7.48 6.67
N LEU A 14 -12.26 -8.63 6.80
CA LEU A 14 -12.17 -9.38 8.05
C LEU A 14 -11.57 -8.53 9.18
N SER A 15 -10.46 -7.84 8.89
CA SER A 15 -9.79 -6.98 9.87
C SER A 15 -10.69 -5.81 10.31
N HIS A 16 -11.38 -5.15 9.38
CA HIS A 16 -12.35 -4.09 9.71
C HIS A 16 -13.53 -4.64 10.52
N THR A 17 -14.08 -5.81 10.16
CA THR A 17 -15.17 -6.45 10.92
C THR A 17 -14.75 -6.73 12.36
N LEU A 18 -13.55 -7.28 12.57
CA LEU A 18 -13.02 -7.55 13.91
C LEU A 18 -12.70 -6.26 14.69
N CYS A 19 -12.23 -5.22 14.00
CA CYS A 19 -12.01 -3.89 14.55
C CYS A 19 -13.34 -3.28 15.04
N PHE A 20 -14.40 -3.36 14.23
CA PHE A 20 -15.73 -2.88 14.61
C PHE A 20 -16.37 -3.71 15.71
N LEU A 21 -16.21 -5.03 15.69
CA LEU A 21 -16.64 -5.90 16.78
C LEU A 21 -15.93 -5.54 18.08
N THR A 22 -14.62 -5.31 18.04
CA THR A 22 -13.82 -4.86 19.19
C THR A 22 -14.33 -3.52 19.71
N ALA A 23 -14.54 -2.54 18.83
CA ALA A 23 -15.07 -1.23 19.21
C ALA A 23 -16.46 -1.35 19.84
N PHE A 24 -17.34 -2.16 19.26
CA PHE A 24 -18.68 -2.42 19.79
C PHE A 24 -18.65 -3.08 21.17
N ILE A 25 -17.85 -4.13 21.35
CA ILE A 25 -17.64 -4.80 22.65
C ILE A 25 -17.10 -3.80 23.66
N TYR A 26 -16.09 -3.02 23.28
CA TYR A 26 -15.46 -2.03 24.15
C TYR A 26 -16.47 -1.00 24.66
N LEU A 27 -17.31 -0.46 23.77
CA LEU A 27 -18.33 0.53 24.10
C LEU A 27 -19.52 -0.09 24.86
N LYS A 28 -19.96 -1.30 24.50
CA LYS A 28 -21.08 -1.99 25.16
C LYS A 28 -20.75 -2.44 26.58
N LEU A 29 -19.49 -2.78 26.85
CA LEU A 29 -19.02 -3.15 28.19
C LEU A 29 -18.74 -1.93 29.08
N GLN A 30 -18.97 -0.70 28.60
CA GLN A 30 -18.95 0.48 29.45
C GLN A 30 -20.25 0.55 30.28
N PRO A 31 -20.17 0.73 31.61
CA PRO A 31 -21.35 0.95 32.43
C PRO A 31 -22.03 2.24 32.00
N GLN A 32 -23.37 2.28 32.14
CA GLN A 32 -24.17 3.45 31.79
C GLN A 32 -23.73 4.72 32.53
N ASP A 33 -23.25 4.57 33.77
CA ASP A 33 -22.70 5.66 34.59
C ASP A 33 -21.21 5.95 34.31
N PHE A 34 -20.57 5.28 33.35
CA PHE A 34 -19.13 5.34 33.07
C PHE A 34 -18.20 5.20 34.30
N LYS A 35 -18.70 4.64 35.42
CA LYS A 35 -17.91 4.36 36.64
C LYS A 35 -16.80 3.35 36.34
N LEU A 36 -15.76 3.35 37.17
CA LEU A 36 -14.65 2.40 37.05
C LEU A 36 -15.17 0.97 36.91
N VAL A 37 -14.93 0.36 35.76
CA VAL A 37 -15.32 -1.02 35.52
C VAL A 37 -14.33 -1.93 36.23
N ARG A 38 -14.83 -2.86 37.05
CA ARG A 38 -13.97 -3.93 37.58
C ARG A 38 -13.38 -4.71 36.40
N PHE A 39 -12.06 -4.77 36.36
CA PHE A 39 -11.35 -5.57 35.38
C PHE A 39 -11.74 -7.04 35.56
N THR A 40 -12.29 -7.65 34.52
CA THR A 40 -12.56 -9.09 34.50
C THR A 40 -11.71 -9.73 33.41
N PHE A 41 -11.19 -10.92 33.70
CA PHE A 41 -10.38 -11.69 32.76
C PHE A 41 -11.15 -11.97 31.45
N SER A 42 -12.45 -12.25 31.55
CA SER A 42 -13.32 -12.44 30.38
C SER A 42 -13.36 -11.20 29.49
N ARG A 43 -13.52 -9.98 30.06
CA ARG A 43 -13.49 -8.73 29.28
C ARG A 43 -12.13 -8.53 28.61
N PHE A 44 -11.05 -8.87 29.29
CA PHE A 44 -9.71 -8.82 28.70
C PHE A 44 -9.64 -9.71 27.45
N ILE A 45 -10.05 -10.98 27.55
CA ILE A 45 -10.05 -11.93 26.42
C ILE A 45 -10.93 -11.42 25.26
N PHE A 46 -12.17 -10.99 25.54
CA PHE A 46 -13.11 -10.54 24.51
C PHE A 46 -12.68 -9.28 23.76
N LEU A 47 -11.80 -8.46 24.34
CA LEU A 47 -11.20 -7.31 23.66
C LEU A 47 -9.87 -7.67 23.00
N PHE A 48 -9.03 -8.42 23.70
CA PHE A 48 -7.68 -8.77 23.27
C PHE A 48 -7.69 -9.66 22.04
N VAL A 49 -8.41 -10.79 22.06
CA VAL A 49 -8.36 -11.80 21.00
C VAL A 49 -8.83 -11.26 19.64
N PRO A 50 -10.04 -10.67 19.49
CA PRO A 50 -10.47 -10.18 18.19
C PRO A 50 -9.57 -9.05 17.68
N PHE A 51 -9.04 -8.21 18.57
CA PHE A 51 -8.16 -7.12 18.18
C PHE A 51 -6.77 -7.62 17.73
N VAL A 52 -6.19 -8.61 18.42
CA VAL A 52 -4.95 -9.27 17.96
C VAL A 52 -5.15 -9.87 16.57
N ILE A 53 -6.25 -10.60 16.35
CA ILE A 53 -6.55 -11.16 15.03
C ILE A 53 -6.69 -10.03 13.99
N ALA A 54 -7.36 -8.93 14.34
CA ALA A 54 -7.48 -7.78 13.45
C ALA A 54 -6.10 -7.20 13.06
N LEU A 55 -5.20 -7.00 14.02
CA LEU A 55 -3.85 -6.45 13.81
C LEU A 55 -3.00 -7.34 12.90
N PHE A 56 -3.01 -8.65 13.12
CA PHE A 56 -2.25 -9.59 12.28
C PHE A 56 -2.90 -9.84 10.91
N THR A 57 -4.15 -9.44 10.72
CA THR A 57 -4.84 -9.50 9.41
C THR A 57 -4.59 -8.23 8.59
N ALA A 58 -4.63 -7.06 9.21
CA ALA A 58 -4.26 -5.79 8.59
C ALA A 58 -3.66 -4.83 9.63
N GLU A 59 -2.47 -4.34 9.33
CA GLU A 59 -1.64 -3.55 10.25
C GLU A 59 -2.26 -2.20 10.64
N PHE A 60 -3.16 -1.63 9.83
CA PHE A 60 -3.61 -0.24 9.99
C PHE A 60 -4.54 0.01 11.19
N ASN A 61 -5.02 -1.03 11.87
CA ASN A 61 -5.96 -0.92 12.99
C ASN A 61 -5.31 -0.61 14.34
N PHE A 62 -3.98 -0.51 14.41
CA PHE A 62 -3.25 -0.24 15.67
C PHE A 62 -3.57 1.11 16.33
N MET A 63 -4.23 2.04 15.62
CA MET A 63 -4.71 3.31 16.20
C MET A 63 -6.04 3.20 16.94
N LEU A 64 -6.76 2.08 16.82
CA LEU A 64 -8.04 1.87 17.50
C LEU A 64 -7.99 2.10 19.02
N PRO A 65 -6.97 1.63 19.78
CA PRO A 65 -6.90 1.86 21.23
C PRO A 65 -6.88 3.36 21.54
N LEU A 66 -6.08 4.14 20.83
CA LEU A 66 -5.98 5.59 21.04
C LEU A 66 -7.27 6.32 20.67
N ILE A 67 -7.95 5.88 19.60
CA ILE A 67 -9.27 6.39 19.20
C ILE A 67 -10.31 6.15 20.30
N LEU A 68 -10.39 4.92 20.80
CA LEU A 68 -11.33 4.54 21.86
C LEU A 68 -10.99 5.22 23.19
N MET A 69 -9.71 5.36 23.51
CA MET A 69 -9.26 6.12 24.69
C MET A 69 -9.68 7.60 24.60
N ALA A 70 -9.45 8.25 23.46
CA ALA A 70 -9.86 9.65 23.26
C ALA A 70 -11.38 9.81 23.48
N TYR A 71 -12.16 8.88 22.95
CA TYR A 71 -13.61 8.85 23.13
C TYR A 71 -14.02 8.63 24.60
N THR A 72 -13.53 7.58 25.26
CA THR A 72 -13.87 7.25 26.66
C THR A 72 -13.47 8.36 27.62
N LEU A 73 -12.30 8.96 27.41
CA LEU A 73 -11.81 10.07 28.21
C LEU A 73 -12.81 11.23 28.23
N VAL A 74 -13.33 11.61 27.06
CA VAL A 74 -14.37 12.64 26.94
C VAL A 74 -15.64 12.26 27.69
N MET A 75 -16.12 11.03 27.49
CA MET A 75 -17.38 10.59 28.09
C MET A 75 -17.28 10.62 29.62
N LYS A 76 -16.18 10.14 30.20
CA LYS A 76 -15.95 10.18 31.64
C LYS A 76 -15.87 11.60 32.19
N ILE A 77 -15.14 12.48 31.52
CA ILE A 77 -15.02 13.88 31.93
C ILE A 77 -16.40 14.57 31.90
N HIS A 78 -17.18 14.36 30.84
CA HIS A 78 -18.47 15.02 30.66
C HIS A 78 -19.56 14.49 31.60
N PHE A 79 -19.67 13.17 31.76
CA PHE A 79 -20.76 12.55 32.52
C PHE A 79 -20.47 12.36 34.01
N ASN A 80 -19.24 12.05 34.42
CA ASN A 80 -18.95 11.66 35.81
C ASN A 80 -18.44 12.81 36.67
N HIS A 81 -17.83 13.81 36.05
CA HIS A 81 -17.09 14.85 36.76
C HIS A 81 -17.51 16.27 36.36
N LYS A 82 -18.78 16.42 35.92
CA LYS A 82 -19.34 17.72 35.53
C LYS A 82 -19.20 18.81 36.61
N SER A 83 -19.20 18.40 37.89
CA SER A 83 -19.07 19.28 39.07
C SER A 83 -17.62 19.58 39.51
N ILE A 84 -16.63 18.86 38.98
CA ILE A 84 -15.21 19.00 39.36
C ILE A 84 -14.49 19.86 38.32
N SER A 85 -13.39 20.54 38.68
CA SER A 85 -12.57 21.28 37.72
C SER A 85 -11.84 20.33 36.75
N PHE A 86 -11.69 20.74 35.48
CA PHE A 86 -11.03 19.92 34.45
C PHE A 86 -9.63 19.43 34.86
N SER A 87 -8.85 20.29 35.51
CA SER A 87 -7.50 19.98 36.01
C SER A 87 -7.47 18.81 37.01
N LYS A 88 -8.55 18.62 37.79
CA LYS A 88 -8.67 17.53 38.76
C LYS A 88 -9.31 16.29 38.15
N SER A 89 -10.31 16.45 37.27
CA SER A 89 -11.00 15.33 36.65
C SER A 89 -10.16 14.61 35.59
N PHE A 90 -9.36 15.35 34.83
CA PHE A 90 -8.54 14.81 33.73
C PHE A 90 -7.62 13.66 34.14
N PRO A 91 -6.71 13.79 35.15
CA PRO A 91 -5.78 12.71 35.50
C PRO A 91 -6.49 11.45 36.00
N ILE A 92 -7.61 11.62 36.73
CA ILE A 92 -8.44 10.50 37.20
C ILE A 92 -9.03 9.78 35.99
N CYS A 93 -9.76 10.49 35.13
CA CYS A 93 -10.40 9.92 33.94
C CYS A 93 -9.38 9.27 33.00
N PHE A 94 -8.21 9.88 32.83
CA PHE A 94 -7.13 9.37 31.99
C PHE A 94 -6.57 8.05 32.52
N LYS A 95 -6.29 7.96 33.83
CA LYS A 95 -5.86 6.71 34.47
C LYS A 95 -6.89 5.60 34.29
N GLU A 96 -8.17 5.89 34.53
CA GLU A 96 -9.22 4.88 34.36
C GLU A 96 -9.39 4.45 32.89
N THR A 97 -9.25 5.40 31.95
CA THR A 97 -9.33 5.12 30.52
C THR A 97 -8.19 4.21 30.06
N ILE A 98 -6.96 4.42 30.57
CA ILE A 98 -5.82 3.53 30.32
C ILE A 98 -6.12 2.12 30.83
N LEU A 99 -6.64 1.99 32.06
CA LEU A 99 -6.95 0.69 32.65
C LEU A 99 -8.00 -0.07 31.82
N GLU A 100 -9.01 0.62 31.28
CA GLU A 100 -10.02 0.01 30.42
C GLU A 100 -9.50 -0.34 29.03
N ALA A 101 -8.58 0.44 28.48
CA ALA A 101 -7.94 0.19 27.20
C ALA A 101 -6.77 -0.80 27.27
N LEU A 102 -6.39 -1.25 28.49
CA LEU A 102 -5.26 -2.13 28.73
C LEU A 102 -5.23 -3.38 27.81
N PRO A 103 -6.33 -4.14 27.59
CA PRO A 103 -6.29 -5.28 26.67
C PRO A 103 -5.84 -4.91 25.25
N LEU A 104 -6.31 -3.76 24.74
CA LEU A 104 -6.01 -3.29 23.40
C LEU A 104 -4.58 -2.72 23.30
N LEU A 105 -4.11 -2.04 24.35
CA LEU A 105 -2.74 -1.54 24.46
C LEU A 105 -1.73 -2.70 24.53
N THR A 106 -2.03 -3.75 25.31
CA THR A 106 -1.20 -4.96 25.39
C THR A 106 -1.12 -5.67 24.03
N ALA A 107 -2.24 -5.82 23.33
CA ALA A 107 -2.26 -6.38 21.97
C ALA A 107 -1.39 -5.57 20.99
N SER A 108 -1.50 -4.24 21.04
CA SER A 108 -0.68 -3.34 20.20
C SER A 108 0.80 -3.46 20.52
N LEU A 109 1.17 -3.54 21.80
CA LEU A 109 2.55 -3.74 22.22
C LEU A 109 3.12 -5.07 21.73
N ILE A 110 2.36 -6.17 21.87
CA ILE A 110 2.77 -7.49 21.35
C ILE A 110 2.96 -7.44 19.84
N PHE A 111 2.06 -6.79 19.11
CA PHE A 111 2.18 -6.61 17.66
C PHE A 111 3.45 -5.83 17.29
N VAL A 112 3.72 -4.71 17.96
CA VAL A 112 4.95 -3.91 17.74
C VAL A 112 6.21 -4.72 18.06
N ILE A 113 6.24 -5.44 19.19
CA ILE A 113 7.37 -6.32 19.54
C ILE A 113 7.55 -7.39 18.46
N SER A 114 6.48 -8.08 18.06
CA SER A 114 6.53 -9.09 17.00
C SER A 114 7.09 -8.54 15.69
N PHE A 115 6.74 -7.30 15.34
CA PHE A 115 7.24 -6.63 14.14
C PHE A 115 8.74 -6.29 14.27
N LEU A 116 9.15 -5.69 15.40
CA LEU A 116 10.55 -5.31 15.67
C LEU A 116 11.51 -6.52 15.72
N PHE A 117 11.03 -7.67 16.19
CA PHE A 117 11.80 -8.92 16.25
C PHE A 117 11.62 -9.82 15.01
N SER A 118 10.84 -9.40 14.01
CA SER A 118 10.66 -10.19 12.79
C SER A 118 11.96 -10.30 11.99
N ARG A 119 12.22 -11.48 11.40
CA ARG A 119 13.40 -11.70 10.54
C ARG A 119 13.34 -10.88 9.24
N THR A 120 12.16 -10.43 8.87
CA THR A 120 11.90 -9.48 7.79
C THR A 120 12.20 -8.06 8.27
N ARG A 121 13.39 -7.81 8.82
CA ARG A 121 13.84 -6.45 9.13
C ARG A 121 13.84 -5.68 7.82
N ILE A 122 12.74 -4.96 7.57
CA ILE A 122 12.71 -3.90 6.58
C ILE A 122 13.82 -2.97 7.03
N ASN A 123 14.74 -2.62 6.13
CA ASN A 123 15.69 -1.54 6.36
C ASN A 123 14.86 -0.32 6.74
N ILE A 124 14.67 -0.09 8.03
CA ILE A 124 14.14 1.16 8.55
C ILE A 124 15.19 2.14 8.08
N GLY A 125 14.86 2.89 7.02
CA GLY A 125 15.81 3.75 6.32
C GLY A 125 16.54 4.65 7.30
N THR A 126 17.68 5.19 6.87
CA THR A 126 18.52 6.09 7.67
C THR A 126 17.67 7.09 8.46
N PHE A 127 17.73 7.01 9.78
CA PHE A 127 17.02 7.91 10.69
C PHE A 127 17.65 9.31 10.55
N SER A 128 17.06 10.14 9.70
CA SER A 128 17.44 11.55 9.55
C SER A 128 16.42 12.41 10.28
N PRO A 129 16.82 13.17 11.31
CA PRO A 129 15.91 14.10 12.00
C PRO A 129 15.24 15.06 11.02
N ILE A 130 15.97 15.54 10.02
CA ILE A 130 15.45 16.43 8.97
C ILE A 130 14.33 15.74 8.19
N LEU A 131 14.53 14.48 7.77
CA LEU A 131 13.53 13.71 7.04
C LEU A 131 12.25 13.49 7.87
N ILE A 132 12.41 13.24 9.17
CA ILE A 132 11.28 13.05 10.09
C ILE A 132 10.51 14.36 10.27
N THR A 133 11.22 15.48 10.42
CA THR A 133 10.60 16.81 10.52
C THR A 133 9.85 17.19 9.25
N GLU A 134 10.46 17.04 8.08
CA GLU A 134 9.78 17.29 6.79
C GLU A 134 8.57 16.37 6.60
N ARG A 135 8.69 15.10 6.99
CA ARG A 135 7.58 14.14 6.94
C ARG A 135 6.41 14.58 7.81
N ILE A 136 6.64 14.85 9.09
CA ILE A 136 5.58 15.12 10.08
C ILE A 136 5.01 16.52 9.90
N LEU A 137 5.86 17.54 9.78
CA LEU A 137 5.42 18.93 9.80
C LEU A 137 5.06 19.47 8.41
N TRP A 138 5.56 18.87 7.33
CA TRP A 138 5.33 19.42 5.99
C TRP A 138 4.53 18.49 5.08
N LEU A 139 4.95 17.23 4.90
CA LEU A 139 4.28 16.31 3.97
C LEU A 139 2.93 15.83 4.52
N SER A 140 2.92 15.33 5.77
CA SER A 140 1.74 14.69 6.37
C SER A 140 0.51 15.60 6.43
N PRO A 141 0.60 16.90 6.80
CA PRO A 141 -0.57 17.78 6.83
C PRO A 141 -1.24 17.96 5.47
N GLN A 142 -0.45 18.00 4.38
CA GLN A 142 -0.96 18.12 3.02
C GLN A 142 -1.71 16.85 2.59
N ILE A 143 -1.20 15.67 2.98
CA ILE A 143 -1.87 14.39 2.74
C ILE A 143 -3.16 14.27 3.57
N ILE A 144 -3.13 14.63 4.86
CA ILE A 144 -4.31 14.63 5.73
C ILE A 144 -5.38 15.57 5.16
N PHE A 145 -4.99 16.77 4.73
CA PHE A 145 -5.93 17.71 4.11
C PHE A 145 -6.52 17.16 2.80
N HIS A 146 -5.70 16.52 1.95
CA HIS A 146 -6.17 15.83 0.76
C HIS A 146 -7.20 14.74 1.11
N PHE A 147 -6.94 13.92 2.14
CA PHE A 147 -7.86 12.91 2.62
C PHE A 147 -9.18 13.48 3.14
N ILE A 148 -9.12 14.53 3.95
CA ILE A 148 -10.32 15.23 4.43
C ILE A 148 -11.14 15.76 3.24
N LYS A 149 -10.47 16.41 2.27
CA LYS A 149 -11.14 16.85 1.04
C LYS A 149 -11.81 15.69 0.31
N LEU A 150 -11.15 14.54 0.21
CA LEU A 150 -11.67 13.38 -0.51
C LEU A 150 -12.87 12.73 0.21
N ILE A 151 -12.90 12.72 1.54
CA ILE A 151 -14.05 12.26 2.34
C ILE A 151 -15.30 13.12 2.06
N PHE A 152 -15.15 14.45 2.09
CA PHE A 152 -16.29 15.36 1.93
C PHE A 152 -16.65 15.65 0.46
N PHE A 153 -15.68 15.53 -0.45
CA PHE A 153 -15.83 15.84 -1.88
C PHE A 153 -15.21 14.74 -2.77
N PRO A 154 -15.84 13.53 -2.83
CA PRO A 154 -15.33 12.39 -3.60
C PRO A 154 -15.60 12.52 -5.11
N ILE A 155 -15.15 13.62 -5.71
CA ILE A 155 -15.38 13.96 -7.11
C ILE A 155 -14.43 13.14 -7.99
N ASN A 156 -13.12 13.34 -7.81
CA ASN A 156 -12.07 12.75 -8.64
C ASN A 156 -11.54 11.44 -8.04
N LEU A 157 -12.37 10.40 -8.10
CA LEU A 157 -11.99 9.07 -7.65
C LEU A 157 -11.04 8.38 -8.64
N SER A 158 -9.92 7.88 -8.14
CA SER A 158 -8.84 7.17 -8.78
C SER A 158 -8.26 6.09 -7.85
N ILE A 159 -7.82 4.97 -8.42
CA ILE A 159 -7.17 3.85 -7.69
C ILE A 159 -5.90 4.33 -6.96
N ASP A 160 -5.23 5.31 -7.55
CA ASP A 160 -3.96 5.87 -7.10
C ASP A 160 -4.10 7.39 -7.06
N GLN A 161 -4.05 7.94 -5.84
CA GLN A 161 -4.27 9.35 -5.56
C GLN A 161 -2.94 10.12 -5.39
N THR A 162 -1.78 9.46 -5.53
CA THR A 162 -0.47 10.07 -5.26
C THR A 162 -0.24 11.34 -6.07
N PHE A 163 -0.60 11.34 -7.36
CA PHE A 163 -0.43 12.50 -8.24
C PHE A 163 -1.54 13.56 -8.09
N PHE A 164 -2.55 13.31 -7.26
CA PHE A 164 -3.64 14.24 -6.96
C PHE A 164 -3.41 14.99 -5.65
N VAL A 165 -2.47 14.53 -4.83
CA VAL A 165 -1.98 15.29 -3.68
C VAL A 165 -1.23 16.49 -4.23
N LYS A 166 -1.74 17.70 -3.97
CA LYS A 166 -1.02 18.93 -4.27
C LYS A 166 0.07 19.09 -3.22
N ILE A 167 1.28 18.67 -3.57
CA ILE A 167 2.43 18.81 -2.70
C ILE A 167 3.12 20.13 -3.07
N ALA A 168 3.25 20.99 -2.07
CA ALA A 168 4.06 22.19 -2.12
C ALA A 168 5.48 21.86 -2.60
N LYS A 169 6.17 22.85 -3.19
CA LYS A 169 7.57 22.66 -3.61
C LYS A 169 8.56 23.04 -2.51
N THR A 170 8.13 23.89 -1.58
CA THR A 170 8.95 24.41 -0.48
C THR A 170 8.16 24.42 0.82
N LEU A 171 8.84 24.59 1.96
CA LEU A 171 8.21 24.72 3.28
C LEU A 171 7.30 25.96 3.39
N PHE A 172 7.59 27.00 2.62
CA PHE A 172 6.91 28.30 2.66
C PHE A 172 5.86 28.49 1.57
N ASP A 173 5.57 27.46 0.80
CA ASP A 173 4.48 27.49 -0.16
C ASP A 173 3.15 27.81 0.57
N PRO A 174 2.34 28.76 0.08
CA PRO A 174 1.07 29.12 0.73
C PRO A 174 0.15 27.93 0.98
N SER A 175 0.18 26.91 0.10
CA SER A 175 -0.62 25.70 0.26
C SER A 175 -0.15 24.82 1.41
N ALA A 176 1.16 24.70 1.63
CA ALA A 176 1.72 23.97 2.77
C ALA A 176 1.40 24.70 4.09
N ILE A 177 1.62 26.02 4.15
CA ILE A 177 1.31 26.84 5.32
C ILE A 177 -0.17 26.72 5.69
N PHE A 178 -1.06 26.77 4.70
CA PHE A 178 -2.49 26.57 4.92
C PHE A 178 -2.80 25.19 5.50
N CYS A 179 -2.24 24.11 4.93
CA CYS A 179 -2.48 22.75 5.43
C CYS A 179 -1.96 22.57 6.88
N ILE A 180 -0.77 23.08 7.18
CA ILE A 180 -0.18 23.06 8.52
C ILE A 180 -1.05 23.83 9.51
N GLY A 181 -1.41 25.07 9.15
CA GLY A 181 -2.28 25.93 9.96
C GLY A 181 -3.64 25.31 10.19
N PHE A 182 -4.25 24.70 9.16
CA PHE A 182 -5.52 24.00 9.27
C PHE A 182 -5.47 22.85 10.28
N ILE A 183 -4.45 21.99 10.22
CA ILE A 183 -4.29 20.87 11.16
C ILE A 183 -4.00 21.40 12.57
N PHE A 184 -3.11 22.39 12.71
CA PHE A 184 -2.78 22.98 14.00
C PHE A 184 -4.01 23.63 14.67
N ILE A 185 -4.77 24.44 13.94
CA ILE A 185 -6.00 25.06 14.42
C ILE A 185 -7.04 23.99 14.78
N SER A 186 -7.18 22.94 13.96
CA SER A 186 -8.10 21.82 14.25
C SER A 186 -7.72 21.08 15.54
N ILE A 187 -6.43 20.85 15.80
CA ILE A 187 -5.98 20.25 17.06
C ILE A 187 -6.23 21.22 18.22
N LEU A 188 -5.87 22.50 18.07
CA LEU A 188 -6.05 23.51 19.12
C LEU A 188 -7.52 23.67 19.52
N LEU A 189 -8.43 23.81 18.55
CA LEU A 189 -9.87 23.90 18.79
C LEU A 189 -10.41 22.63 19.43
N SER A 190 -9.86 21.45 19.10
CA SER A 190 -10.22 20.18 19.75
C SER A 190 -9.81 20.17 21.21
N LEU A 191 -8.59 20.60 21.51
CA LEU A 191 -8.10 20.69 22.90
C LEU A 191 -8.89 21.72 23.72
N ILE A 192 -9.22 22.88 23.13
CA ILE A 192 -10.09 23.87 23.77
C ILE A 192 -11.47 23.28 24.05
N SER A 193 -12.04 22.54 23.10
CA SER A 193 -13.30 21.81 23.26
C SER A 193 -13.21 20.82 24.43
N LEU A 194 -12.13 20.05 24.53
CA LEU A 194 -11.89 19.09 25.62
C LEU A 194 -11.79 19.78 26.99
N VAL A 195 -11.03 20.87 27.11
CA VAL A 195 -10.91 21.62 28.38
C VAL A 195 -12.27 22.14 28.87
N ARG A 196 -13.19 22.42 27.93
CA ARG A 196 -14.57 22.87 28.21
C ARG A 196 -15.57 21.73 28.40
N ALA A 197 -15.13 20.46 28.36
CA ALA A 197 -16.01 19.28 28.43
C ALA A 197 -16.91 19.23 29.67
N ASN A 198 -16.46 19.79 30.80
CA ASN A 198 -17.24 19.82 32.05
C ASN A 198 -18.45 20.75 31.95
N LYS A 199 -18.43 21.72 31.03
CA LYS A 199 -19.51 22.70 30.85
C LYS A 199 -20.42 22.38 29.66
N LYS A 200 -19.82 21.95 28.56
CA LYS A 200 -20.52 21.64 27.29
C LYS A 200 -19.96 20.36 26.71
N PHE A 201 -20.79 19.59 26.01
CA PHE A 201 -20.32 18.39 25.32
C PHE A 201 -19.22 18.76 24.31
N PRO A 202 -18.02 18.16 24.38
CA PRO A 202 -16.86 18.57 23.59
C PRO A 202 -16.90 18.00 22.17
N SER A 203 -17.97 18.31 21.44
CA SER A 203 -18.29 17.75 20.12
C SER A 203 -17.15 17.79 19.12
N PHE A 204 -16.44 18.91 19.05
CA PHE A 204 -15.34 19.10 18.11
C PHE A 204 -14.17 18.16 18.41
N PHE A 205 -13.88 17.86 19.68
CA PHE A 205 -12.86 16.87 20.05
C PHE A 205 -13.27 15.46 19.64
N VAL A 206 -14.52 15.08 19.90
CA VAL A 206 -15.07 13.73 19.62
C VAL A 206 -15.05 13.41 18.13
N ILE A 207 -15.21 14.40 17.26
CA ILE A 207 -15.07 14.21 15.82
C ILE A 207 -13.59 14.24 15.40
N THR A 208 -12.90 15.34 15.71
CA THR A 208 -11.65 15.70 15.05
C THR A 208 -10.48 14.83 15.47
N ILE A 209 -10.32 14.54 16.78
CA ILE A 209 -9.16 13.77 17.25
C ILE A 209 -9.25 12.30 16.80
N PRO A 210 -10.37 11.57 16.98
CA PRO A 210 -10.54 10.25 16.40
C PRO A 210 -10.31 10.20 14.88
N LEU A 211 -10.81 11.18 14.12
CA LEU A 211 -10.57 11.27 12.68
C LEU A 211 -9.07 11.41 12.38
N LEU A 212 -8.38 12.37 13.01
CA LEU A 212 -6.95 12.58 12.77
C LEU A 212 -6.13 11.34 13.15
N LEU A 213 -6.40 10.72 14.31
CA LEU A 213 -5.74 9.48 14.73
C LEU A 213 -5.93 8.34 13.72
N SER A 214 -7.13 8.20 13.17
CA SER A 214 -7.42 7.18 12.15
C SER A 214 -6.67 7.40 10.82
N LEU A 215 -6.26 8.64 10.52
CA LEU A 215 -5.54 9.00 9.29
C LEU A 215 -4.02 8.86 9.44
N ILE A 216 -3.47 8.87 10.67
CA ILE A 216 -2.01 8.77 10.93
C ILE A 216 -1.34 7.58 10.23
N PRO A 217 -1.92 6.36 10.21
CA PRO A 217 -1.30 5.21 9.53
C PRO A 217 -1.05 5.44 8.03
N TYR A 218 -1.85 6.31 7.41
CA TYR A 218 -1.87 6.53 5.97
C TYR A 218 -1.31 7.88 5.55
N SER A 219 -1.10 8.79 6.50
CA SER A 219 -0.56 10.13 6.25
C SER A 219 0.96 10.18 6.19
N GLN A 220 1.63 9.03 6.13
CA GLN A 220 3.10 8.89 6.12
C GLN A 220 3.80 9.35 7.40
N VAL A 221 3.09 9.61 8.50
CA VAL A 221 3.70 10.09 9.76
C VAL A 221 4.66 9.06 10.34
N LEU A 222 4.26 7.78 10.35
CA LEU A 222 5.02 6.71 10.98
C LEU A 222 6.03 6.06 10.03
N ALA A 223 5.58 5.68 8.84
CA ALA A 223 6.39 4.97 7.87
C ALA A 223 6.08 5.44 6.46
N GLN A 224 7.07 5.28 5.58
CA GLN A 224 6.88 5.44 4.14
C GLN A 224 6.03 4.27 3.65
N SER A 225 4.86 4.60 3.12
CA SER A 225 4.01 3.64 2.43
C SER A 225 4.34 3.60 0.94
N TYR A 226 3.98 2.49 0.30
CA TYR A 226 4.15 2.31 -1.14
C TYR A 226 3.38 3.35 -1.98
N ASN A 227 2.20 3.78 -1.51
CA ASN A 227 1.39 4.81 -2.18
C ASN A 227 1.16 5.99 -1.23
N LEU A 228 1.56 7.18 -1.65
CA LEU A 228 1.35 8.41 -0.89
C LEU A 228 -0.12 8.63 -0.48
N ALA A 229 -1.06 8.35 -1.40
CA ALA A 229 -2.49 8.41 -1.15
C ALA A 229 -3.26 7.39 -1.98
N SER A 230 -4.30 6.79 -1.39
CA SER A 230 -5.23 5.88 -2.07
C SER A 230 -6.58 5.90 -1.37
N GLU A 231 -7.66 5.69 -2.12
CA GLU A 231 -9.04 5.70 -1.60
C GLU A 231 -9.27 4.69 -0.48
N ARG A 232 -8.68 3.50 -0.61
CA ARG A 232 -8.84 2.43 0.39
C ARG A 232 -8.33 2.80 1.78
N TYR A 233 -7.46 3.81 1.87
CA TYR A 233 -6.95 4.31 3.15
C TYR A 233 -8.00 5.11 3.93
N LEU A 234 -9.08 5.56 3.27
CA LEU A 234 -10.13 6.35 3.89
C LEU A 234 -11.25 5.51 4.51
N TYR A 235 -11.31 4.20 4.28
CA TYR A 235 -12.45 3.38 4.72
C TYR A 235 -12.63 3.43 6.24
N PHE A 236 -11.55 3.20 6.98
CA PHE A 236 -11.57 3.26 8.45
C PHE A 236 -11.85 4.68 8.96
N SER A 237 -11.18 5.70 8.40
CA SER A 237 -11.37 7.09 8.82
C SER A 237 -12.77 7.62 8.56
N SER A 238 -13.38 7.23 7.44
CA SER A 238 -14.76 7.59 7.11
C SER A 238 -15.74 6.97 8.11
N PHE A 239 -15.52 5.71 8.50
CA PHE A 239 -16.32 5.08 9.55
C PHE A 239 -16.19 5.82 10.89
N ILE A 240 -14.97 6.15 11.33
CA ILE A 240 -14.76 6.89 12.58
C ILE A 240 -15.44 8.27 12.56
N LEU A 241 -15.40 8.95 11.41
CA LEU A 241 -16.10 10.22 11.21
C LEU A 241 -17.61 10.06 11.29
N ILE A 242 -18.19 9.07 10.60
CA ILE A 242 -19.62 8.76 10.63
C ILE A 242 -20.06 8.41 12.06
N PHE A 243 -19.27 7.62 12.78
CA PHE A 243 -19.52 7.29 14.17
C PHE A 243 -19.55 8.55 15.05
N GLY A 244 -18.57 9.45 14.89
CA GLY A 244 -18.53 10.73 15.60
C GLY A 244 -19.76 11.60 15.32
N PHE A 245 -20.16 11.74 14.05
CA PHE A 245 -21.36 12.50 13.68
C PHE A 245 -22.65 11.84 14.18
N ALA A 246 -22.79 10.52 14.06
CA ALA A 246 -23.97 9.79 14.52
C ALA A 246 -24.17 9.97 16.02
N HIS A 247 -23.09 9.89 16.80
CA HIS A 247 -23.15 10.12 18.24
C HIS A 247 -23.58 11.55 18.59
N LEU A 248 -23.07 12.56 17.88
CA LEU A 248 -23.50 13.94 18.07
C LEU A 248 -24.96 14.18 17.72
N ILE A 249 -25.41 13.63 16.58
CA ILE A 249 -26.80 13.71 16.16
C ILE A 249 -27.69 13.07 17.23
N PHE A 250 -27.32 11.88 17.74
CA PHE A 250 -28.06 11.21 18.81
C PHE A 250 -28.17 12.06 20.08
N LEU A 251 -27.06 12.65 20.54
CA LEU A 251 -27.06 13.54 21.71
C LEU A 251 -27.97 14.76 21.49
N ARG A 252 -27.91 15.39 20.31
CA ARG A 252 -28.75 16.55 19.99
C ARG A 252 -30.24 16.20 19.86
N ILE A 253 -30.58 15.04 19.28
CA ILE A 253 -31.96 14.54 19.23
C ILE A 253 -32.51 14.38 20.65
N SER A 254 -31.69 13.88 21.58
CA SER A 254 -32.13 13.60 22.95
C SER A 254 -32.49 14.88 23.74
N GLU A 255 -31.86 16.01 23.42
CA GLU A 255 -32.05 17.33 24.03
C GLU A 255 -33.26 18.11 23.47
N TYR A 256 -33.79 17.73 22.30
CA TYR A 256 -34.84 18.51 21.63
C TYR A 256 -36.25 18.16 22.13
N GLU A 257 -37.11 19.17 22.32
CA GLU A 257 -38.50 18.97 22.78
C GLU A 257 -39.35 18.26 21.71
N ASN A 258 -39.26 18.70 20.44
CA ASN A 258 -39.96 18.08 19.32
C ASN A 258 -39.10 17.00 18.64
N LYS A 259 -38.85 15.91 19.36
CA LYS A 259 -38.00 14.79 18.91
C LYS A 259 -38.43 14.22 17.56
N LYS A 260 -39.75 14.14 17.31
CA LYS A 260 -40.30 13.54 16.09
C LYS A 260 -39.96 14.35 14.84
N ALA A 261 -40.17 15.67 14.86
CA ALA A 261 -39.89 16.52 13.71
C ALA A 261 -38.39 16.52 13.35
N PHE A 262 -37.52 16.68 14.36
CA PHE A 262 -36.07 16.68 14.14
C PHE A 262 -35.56 15.30 13.69
N THR A 263 -36.09 14.20 14.26
CA THR A 263 -35.76 12.84 13.81
C THR A 263 -36.14 12.62 12.34
N ASN A 264 -37.34 13.05 11.93
CA ASN A 264 -37.78 12.96 10.53
C ASN A 264 -36.88 13.78 9.59
N LEU A 265 -36.46 14.97 10.01
CA LEU A 265 -35.50 15.78 9.25
C LEU A 265 -34.16 15.07 9.09
N MET A 266 -33.61 14.51 10.17
CA MET A 266 -32.34 13.77 10.12
C MET A 266 -32.44 12.51 9.25
N ILE A 267 -33.54 11.75 9.35
CA ILE A 267 -33.80 10.60 8.48
C ILE A 267 -33.86 11.05 7.02
N SER A 268 -34.53 12.15 6.71
CA SER A 268 -34.62 12.68 5.35
C SER A 268 -33.24 13.06 4.80
N ILE A 269 -32.41 13.73 5.60
CA ILE A 269 -31.03 14.07 5.22
C ILE A 269 -30.20 12.79 4.99
N LEU A 270 -30.31 11.80 5.87
CA LEU A 270 -29.60 10.52 5.72
C LEU A 270 -30.02 9.77 4.47
N ILE A 271 -31.31 9.73 4.14
CA ILE A 271 -31.82 9.12 2.90
C ILE A 271 -31.25 9.82 1.67
N ILE A 272 -31.21 11.16 1.67
CA ILE A 272 -30.62 11.93 0.56
C ILE A 272 -29.12 11.63 0.42
N LEU A 273 -28.37 11.63 1.52
CA LEU A 273 -26.94 11.30 1.51
C LEU A 273 -26.68 9.86 1.05
N LEU A 274 -27.51 8.90 1.48
CA LEU A 274 -27.45 7.51 1.05
C LEU A 274 -27.74 7.37 -0.45
N ALA A 275 -28.76 8.08 -0.97
CA ALA A 275 -29.08 8.06 -2.39
C ALA A 275 -27.94 8.63 -3.24
N ILE A 276 -27.37 9.78 -2.86
CA ILE A 276 -26.22 10.40 -3.54
C ILE A 276 -25.01 9.46 -3.51
N SER A 277 -24.69 8.90 -2.33
CA SER A 277 -23.54 8.00 -2.16
C SER A 277 -23.72 6.70 -2.95
N SER A 278 -24.93 6.14 -2.97
CA SER A 278 -25.27 4.93 -3.73
C SER A 278 -25.18 5.18 -5.23
N GLY A 279 -25.65 6.32 -5.72
CA GLY A 279 -25.48 6.73 -7.11
C GLY A 279 -24.01 6.86 -7.50
N ARG A 280 -23.18 7.49 -6.64
CA ARG A 280 -21.73 7.59 -6.88
C ARG A 280 -21.05 6.22 -6.89
N ALA A 281 -21.42 5.35 -5.96
CA ALA A 281 -20.91 3.97 -5.88
C ALA A 281 -21.28 3.17 -7.13
N TYR A 282 -22.52 3.28 -7.60
CA TYR A 282 -22.97 2.66 -8.85
C TYR A 282 -22.20 3.16 -10.07
N VAL A 283 -21.99 4.48 -10.22
CA VAL A 283 -21.15 5.00 -11.30
C VAL A 283 -19.73 4.41 -11.22
N ARG A 284 -19.21 4.20 -10.00
CA ARG A 284 -17.88 3.62 -9.81
C ARG A 284 -17.79 2.13 -10.20
N THR A 285 -18.87 1.35 -10.06
CA THR A 285 -18.87 -0.05 -10.51
C THR A 285 -18.73 -0.16 -12.03
N LEU A 286 -19.24 0.83 -12.78
CA LEU A 286 -19.06 0.89 -14.24
C LEU A 286 -17.59 1.12 -14.63
N ASP A 287 -16.86 1.93 -13.86
CA ASP A 287 -15.41 2.10 -14.07
C ASP A 287 -14.67 0.77 -13.85
N TRP A 288 -15.10 -0.03 -12.88
CA TRP A 288 -14.40 -1.26 -12.44
C TRP A 288 -14.75 -2.50 -13.28
N LYS A 289 -15.53 -2.33 -14.36
CA LYS A 289 -15.96 -3.44 -15.22
C LYS A 289 -14.79 -4.23 -15.82
N ASN A 290 -13.74 -3.53 -16.27
CA ASN A 290 -12.51 -4.14 -16.78
C ASN A 290 -11.33 -3.15 -16.69
N ASN A 291 -10.12 -3.62 -16.99
CA ASN A 291 -8.92 -2.79 -16.93
C ASN A 291 -9.01 -1.56 -17.84
N ASP A 292 -9.60 -1.69 -19.04
CA ASP A 292 -9.70 -0.58 -20.00
C ASP A 292 -10.57 0.57 -19.45
N THR A 293 -11.78 0.26 -18.97
CA THR A 293 -12.68 1.26 -18.37
C THR A 293 -12.06 1.89 -17.13
N LEU A 294 -11.39 1.07 -16.32
CA LEU A 294 -10.80 1.48 -15.05
C LEU A 294 -9.66 2.47 -15.24
N TYR A 295 -8.70 2.17 -16.12
CA TYR A 295 -7.60 3.09 -16.41
C TYR A 295 -8.06 4.32 -17.19
N LYS A 296 -9.04 4.20 -18.09
CA LYS A 296 -9.62 5.37 -18.77
C LYS A 296 -10.31 6.32 -17.80
N SER A 297 -11.03 5.81 -16.82
CA SER A 297 -11.65 6.64 -15.79
C SER A 297 -10.58 7.41 -15.02
N VAL A 298 -9.47 6.74 -14.68
CA VAL A 298 -8.32 7.32 -13.97
C VAL A 298 -7.57 8.36 -14.80
N ILE A 299 -7.43 8.16 -16.12
CA ILE A 299 -6.77 9.12 -17.02
C ILE A 299 -7.57 10.43 -17.10
N LYS A 300 -8.91 10.34 -17.02
CA LYS A 300 -9.80 11.50 -17.12
C LYS A 300 -9.82 12.36 -15.86
N THR A 301 -9.38 11.86 -14.70
CA THR A 301 -9.52 12.58 -13.43
C THR A 301 -8.40 13.59 -13.16
N THR A 302 -7.29 13.53 -13.88
CA THR A 302 -6.16 14.45 -13.70
C THR A 302 -5.72 15.08 -15.01
N ASP A 303 -5.05 16.22 -14.93
CA ASP A 303 -4.36 16.86 -16.06
C ASP A 303 -2.85 16.63 -16.06
N ASN A 304 -2.31 15.96 -15.05
CA ASN A 304 -0.89 15.67 -14.96
C ASN A 304 -0.43 14.78 -16.13
N PRO A 305 0.45 15.26 -17.03
CA PRO A 305 0.83 14.52 -18.23
C PRO A 305 1.64 13.27 -17.90
N LEU A 306 2.51 13.30 -16.89
CA LEU A 306 3.28 12.13 -16.48
C LEU A 306 2.35 11.01 -16.00
N TYR A 307 1.34 11.35 -15.21
CA TYR A 307 0.35 10.39 -14.76
C TYR A 307 -0.44 9.78 -15.93
N LYS A 308 -0.91 10.62 -16.87
CA LYS A 308 -1.58 10.13 -18.09
C LYS A 308 -0.67 9.17 -18.86
N ALA A 309 0.61 9.52 -19.02
CA ALA A 309 1.60 8.67 -19.69
C ALA A 309 1.74 7.31 -19.00
N PHE A 310 1.86 7.28 -17.67
CA PHE A 310 1.92 6.03 -16.91
C PHE A 310 0.68 5.17 -17.10
N LYS A 311 -0.53 5.75 -17.02
CA LYS A 311 -1.77 4.96 -17.11
C LYS A 311 -2.04 4.47 -18.54
N TYR A 312 -1.71 5.24 -19.58
CA TYR A 312 -1.72 4.73 -20.94
C TYR A 312 -0.68 3.63 -21.16
N LYS A 313 0.49 3.73 -20.51
CA LYS A 313 1.49 2.65 -20.54
C LYS A 313 0.97 1.36 -19.89
N GLU A 314 0.23 1.43 -18.79
CA GLU A 314 -0.37 0.24 -18.16
C GLU A 314 -1.46 -0.43 -19.03
N LEU A 315 -2.08 0.32 -19.95
CA LEU A 315 -3.00 -0.22 -20.97
C LEU A 315 -2.27 -0.90 -22.14
N ILE A 316 -0.94 -0.83 -22.19
CA ILE A 316 -0.11 -1.55 -23.15
C ILE A 316 0.32 -2.85 -22.45
N PRO A 317 -0.11 -4.03 -22.93
CA PRO A 317 0.38 -5.32 -22.47
C PRO A 317 1.87 -5.29 -22.17
N GLN A 318 2.18 -5.63 -20.92
CA GLN A 318 3.55 -5.74 -20.45
C GLN A 318 4.07 -7.11 -20.89
N ASP A 319 4.29 -7.30 -22.19
CA ASP A 319 5.06 -8.45 -22.65
C ASP A 319 6.41 -8.40 -21.92
N LYS A 320 6.94 -9.56 -21.52
CA LYS A 320 8.29 -9.59 -20.99
C LYS A 320 9.16 -9.00 -22.10
N ILE A 321 10.06 -8.09 -21.75
CA ILE A 321 10.98 -7.44 -22.71
C ILE A 321 11.77 -8.50 -23.53
N LEU A 322 11.78 -9.75 -23.07
CA LEU A 322 12.42 -10.93 -23.66
C LEU A 322 11.46 -12.07 -24.07
N SER A 323 10.13 -11.87 -24.13
CA SER A 323 9.19 -12.92 -24.58
C SER A 323 8.48 -12.55 -25.88
N ASP A 324 8.54 -13.45 -26.87
CA ASP A 324 7.87 -13.36 -28.18
C ASP A 324 6.34 -13.59 -28.10
N SER A 325 5.65 -12.94 -27.15
CA SER A 325 4.19 -12.98 -27.10
C SER A 325 3.58 -12.12 -28.22
N PRO A 326 2.47 -12.55 -28.82
CA PRO A 326 1.88 -11.89 -29.98
C PRO A 326 1.36 -10.48 -29.61
N LEU A 327 1.79 -9.50 -30.40
CA LEU A 327 1.56 -8.05 -30.25
C LEU A 327 0.13 -7.59 -30.58
N ASP A 328 -0.76 -8.51 -30.91
CA ASP A 328 -1.98 -8.23 -31.69
C ASP A 328 -3.15 -7.64 -30.88
N GLU A 329 -3.04 -7.57 -29.55
CA GLU A 329 -4.12 -7.05 -28.69
C GLU A 329 -3.99 -5.55 -28.33
N VAL A 330 -2.89 -4.89 -28.70
CA VAL A 330 -2.64 -3.50 -28.26
C VAL A 330 -3.19 -2.47 -29.23
N LYS A 331 -4.12 -1.64 -28.78
CA LYS A 331 -4.57 -0.47 -29.55
C LYS A 331 -3.38 0.49 -29.81
N PRO A 332 -2.97 0.71 -31.08
CA PRO A 332 -1.83 1.59 -31.40
C PRO A 332 -2.00 3.03 -30.87
N GLU A 333 -3.24 3.45 -30.68
CA GLU A 333 -3.61 4.74 -30.09
C GLU A 333 -3.02 4.93 -28.69
N TYR A 334 -3.04 3.91 -27.83
CA TYR A 334 -2.52 4.03 -26.46
C TYR A 334 -1.01 4.25 -26.43
N LYS A 335 -0.27 3.59 -27.34
CA LYS A 335 1.17 3.82 -27.52
C LYS A 335 1.45 5.28 -27.91
N LYS A 336 0.69 5.83 -28.87
CA LYS A 336 0.83 7.22 -29.32
C LYS A 336 0.51 8.22 -28.21
N LEU A 337 -0.58 7.98 -27.45
CA LEU A 337 -0.97 8.85 -26.33
C LEU A 337 0.03 8.80 -25.18
N ALA A 338 0.53 7.63 -24.81
CA ALA A 338 1.58 7.49 -23.80
C ALA A 338 2.85 8.28 -24.18
N ILE A 339 3.31 8.16 -25.44
CA ILE A 339 4.45 8.94 -25.95
C ILE A 339 4.17 10.45 -25.92
N LYS A 340 2.99 10.87 -26.40
CA LYS A 340 2.59 12.29 -26.40
C LYS A 340 2.68 12.90 -25.01
N TYR A 341 2.05 12.25 -24.03
CA TYR A 341 2.03 12.75 -22.66
C TYR A 341 3.39 12.64 -21.96
N ALA A 342 4.19 11.60 -22.25
CA ALA A 342 5.53 11.49 -21.70
C ALA A 342 6.45 12.61 -22.21
N LYS A 343 6.38 12.96 -23.50
CA LYS A 343 7.10 14.11 -24.07
C LYS A 343 6.66 15.43 -23.42
N GLN A 344 5.35 15.64 -23.29
CA GLN A 344 4.82 16.82 -22.60
C GLN A 344 5.36 16.91 -21.16
N ALA A 345 5.35 15.79 -20.42
CA ALA A 345 5.89 15.73 -19.07
C ALA A 345 7.39 16.04 -19.02
N ILE A 346 8.20 15.50 -19.95
CA ILE A 346 9.63 15.81 -20.06
C ILE A 346 9.84 17.31 -20.23
N THR A 347 9.14 17.95 -21.17
CA THR A 347 9.27 19.40 -21.41
C THR A 347 8.87 20.23 -20.19
N GLU A 348 7.78 19.86 -19.50
CA GLU A 348 7.34 20.56 -18.29
C GLU A 348 8.30 20.36 -17.11
N LEU A 349 8.89 19.16 -16.98
CA LEU A 349 9.79 18.83 -15.89
C LEU A 349 11.20 19.36 -16.11
N GLN A 350 11.71 19.37 -17.34
CA GLN A 350 12.99 20.02 -17.68
C GLN A 350 12.96 21.51 -17.30
N LYS A 351 11.92 22.23 -17.71
CA LYS A 351 11.73 23.63 -17.30
C LYS A 351 11.72 23.79 -15.78
N GLN A 352 11.12 22.84 -15.05
CA GLN A 352 11.14 22.88 -13.60
C GLN A 352 12.54 22.63 -13.06
N THR A 353 13.25 21.60 -13.52
CA THR A 353 14.63 21.32 -13.09
C THR A 353 15.55 22.52 -13.35
N ASP A 354 15.38 23.21 -14.48
CA ASP A 354 16.17 24.40 -14.82
C ASP A 354 15.82 25.63 -13.94
N MET A 355 14.56 25.75 -13.52
CA MET A 355 14.10 26.85 -12.65
C MET A 355 14.37 26.62 -11.16
N TYR A 356 14.41 25.36 -10.72
CA TYR A 356 14.53 24.99 -9.30
C TYR A 356 15.97 24.57 -8.96
N GLU A 357 16.88 25.54 -8.86
CA GLU A 357 18.12 25.41 -8.06
C GLU A 357 17.84 25.43 -6.53
N VAL A 358 16.57 25.60 -6.14
CA VAL A 358 16.11 25.65 -4.75
C VAL A 358 16.27 24.29 -4.07
N VAL A 359 16.67 24.31 -2.79
CA VAL A 359 16.74 23.15 -1.90
C VAL A 359 15.40 22.40 -1.88
N THR A 360 15.28 21.38 -2.71
CA THR A 360 14.11 20.48 -2.74
C THR A 360 14.08 19.68 -1.45
N PRO A 361 12.94 19.61 -0.73
CA PRO A 361 12.82 18.81 0.49
C PRO A 361 13.32 17.37 0.28
N ILE A 362 14.13 16.89 1.21
CA ILE A 362 14.74 15.54 1.15
C ILE A 362 13.66 14.46 1.07
N ILE A 363 12.51 14.71 1.73
CA ILE A 363 11.36 13.83 1.70
C ILE A 363 10.85 13.62 0.27
N LEU A 364 10.83 14.64 -0.59
CA LEU A 364 10.38 14.48 -1.99
C LEU A 364 11.32 13.55 -2.77
N LYS A 365 12.63 13.68 -2.58
CA LYS A 365 13.62 12.78 -3.18
C LYS A 365 13.41 11.34 -2.73
N THR A 366 13.10 11.14 -1.44
CA THR A 366 12.82 9.82 -0.85
C THR A 366 11.59 9.13 -1.46
N TYR A 367 10.58 9.90 -1.90
CA TYR A 367 9.42 9.37 -2.63
C TYR A 367 9.62 9.37 -4.16
N GLY A 368 10.76 9.89 -4.66
CA GLY A 368 11.02 10.10 -6.07
C GLY A 368 10.00 11.04 -6.73
N LEU A 369 9.60 12.08 -5.99
CA LEU A 369 8.67 13.13 -6.41
C LEU A 369 9.38 14.46 -6.69
N ASP A 370 10.70 14.51 -6.55
CA ASP A 370 11.51 15.64 -6.99
C ASP A 370 11.55 15.73 -8.54
N PRO A 371 11.79 16.93 -9.10
CA PRO A 371 11.75 17.14 -10.55
C PRO A 371 12.69 16.23 -11.34
N GLU A 372 13.88 15.94 -10.84
CA GLU A 372 14.87 15.10 -11.51
C GLU A 372 14.44 13.63 -11.58
N THR A 373 13.93 13.09 -10.46
CA THR A 373 13.36 11.74 -10.46
C THR A 373 12.10 11.64 -11.31
N LEU A 374 11.23 12.64 -11.28
CA LEU A 374 10.04 12.68 -12.13
C LEU A 374 10.41 12.77 -13.62
N LEU A 375 11.44 13.54 -13.97
CA LEU A 375 11.97 13.64 -15.34
C LEU A 375 12.50 12.29 -15.81
N SER A 376 13.30 11.63 -14.97
CA SER A 376 13.84 10.30 -15.25
C SER A 376 12.73 9.25 -15.42
N LYS A 377 11.66 9.33 -14.60
CA LYS A 377 10.44 8.51 -14.75
C LYS A 377 9.72 8.79 -16.06
N ALA A 378 9.60 10.04 -16.48
CA ALA A 378 8.99 10.42 -17.75
C ALA A 378 9.81 9.89 -18.94
N ALA A 379 11.14 10.04 -18.89
CA ALA A 379 12.07 9.50 -19.88
C ALA A 379 11.97 7.98 -19.99
N TYR A 380 11.91 7.27 -18.86
CA TYR A 380 11.69 5.83 -18.83
C TYR A 380 10.39 5.42 -19.53
N VAL A 381 9.27 6.08 -19.21
CA VAL A 381 7.98 5.79 -19.87
C VAL A 381 8.07 6.06 -21.37
N TYR A 382 8.70 7.17 -21.77
CA TYR A 382 8.88 7.51 -23.18
C TYR A 382 9.76 6.49 -23.92
N ALA A 383 10.91 6.14 -23.37
CA ALA A 383 11.85 5.17 -23.94
C ALA A 383 11.21 3.79 -24.07
N GLN A 384 10.57 3.29 -23.01
CA GLN A 384 9.96 1.97 -23.02
C GLN A 384 8.79 1.88 -24.01
N THR A 385 7.95 2.92 -24.08
CA THR A 385 6.83 2.95 -25.02
C THR A 385 7.33 3.06 -26.46
N SER A 386 8.37 3.86 -26.70
CA SER A 386 9.00 4.00 -28.02
C SER A 386 9.67 2.71 -28.48
N PHE A 387 10.38 2.02 -27.58
CA PHE A 387 10.94 0.70 -27.83
C PHE A 387 9.85 -0.29 -28.24
N ARG A 388 8.72 -0.34 -27.52
CA ARG A 388 7.58 -1.22 -27.86
C ARG A 388 6.85 -0.84 -29.14
N LEU A 389 7.00 0.39 -29.62
CA LEU A 389 6.41 0.84 -30.87
C LEU A 389 7.32 0.53 -32.06
N ASN A 390 8.61 0.81 -31.93
CA ASN A 390 9.57 0.79 -33.03
C ASN A 390 10.50 -0.43 -33.03
N LYS A 391 10.55 -1.18 -31.92
CA LYS A 391 11.55 -2.24 -31.65
C LYS A 391 13.00 -1.79 -31.82
N ASP A 392 13.26 -0.51 -31.60
CA ASP A 392 14.59 0.10 -31.78
C ASP A 392 15.24 0.37 -30.41
N PRO A 393 16.21 -0.46 -29.98
CA PRO A 393 16.90 -0.26 -28.71
C PRO A 393 17.83 0.95 -28.72
N LYS A 394 18.32 1.44 -29.88
CA LYS A 394 19.19 2.62 -29.96
C LYS A 394 18.42 3.89 -29.65
N ILE A 395 17.23 4.06 -30.24
CA ILE A 395 16.36 5.22 -29.98
C ILE A 395 15.97 5.25 -28.50
N ALA A 396 15.57 4.11 -27.94
CA ALA A 396 15.18 4.03 -26.53
C ALA A 396 16.36 4.32 -25.58
N LEU A 397 17.56 3.82 -25.89
CA LEU A 397 18.77 4.10 -25.11
C LEU A 397 19.12 5.59 -25.14
N LYS A 398 19.06 6.22 -26.31
CA LYS A 398 19.29 7.67 -26.48
C LYS A 398 18.34 8.50 -25.62
N ILE A 399 17.03 8.19 -25.63
CA ILE A 399 16.03 8.88 -24.80
C ILE A 399 16.37 8.81 -23.31
N MET A 400 16.81 7.63 -22.84
CA MET A 400 17.20 7.43 -21.44
C MET A 400 18.44 8.27 -21.10
N GLN A 401 19.50 8.19 -21.92
CA GLN A 401 20.77 8.90 -21.72
C GLN A 401 20.62 10.43 -21.72
N GLU A 402 19.71 10.99 -22.53
CA GLU A 402 19.48 12.43 -22.60
C GLU A 402 18.86 13.02 -21.32
N HIS A 403 18.22 12.20 -20.48
CA HIS A 403 17.38 12.69 -19.39
C HIS A 403 17.69 12.06 -18.02
N ILE A 404 18.54 11.05 -17.97
CA ILE A 404 18.91 10.34 -16.74
C ILE A 404 20.37 10.66 -16.44
N LYS A 405 20.58 11.48 -15.40
CA LYS A 405 21.91 11.88 -14.94
C LYS A 405 22.40 11.01 -13.78
N ASP A 406 21.50 10.63 -12.89
CA ASP A 406 21.78 9.77 -11.75
C ASP A 406 21.00 8.45 -11.88
N LEU A 407 21.70 7.33 -11.76
CA LEU A 407 21.09 6.00 -11.76
C LEU A 407 20.50 5.63 -10.40
N SER A 408 20.96 6.26 -9.33
CA SER A 408 20.56 5.95 -7.95
C SER A 408 19.07 6.22 -7.71
N ILE A 409 18.52 7.23 -8.39
CA ILE A 409 17.12 7.68 -8.28
C ILE A 409 16.13 6.82 -9.10
N LEU A 410 16.62 5.97 -10.01
CA LEU A 410 15.76 5.18 -10.87
C LEU A 410 15.14 3.98 -10.14
N PRO A 411 13.85 3.69 -10.34
CA PRO A 411 13.26 2.45 -9.82
C PRO A 411 13.91 1.24 -10.49
N VAL A 412 13.91 0.10 -9.80
CA VAL A 412 14.50 -1.18 -10.28
C VAL A 412 14.08 -1.50 -11.71
N ASP A 413 12.79 -1.31 -12.04
CA ASP A 413 12.25 -1.61 -13.37
C ASP A 413 12.83 -0.73 -14.49
N ALA A 414 13.18 0.52 -14.18
CA ALA A 414 13.80 1.41 -15.14
C ALA A 414 15.26 1.04 -15.39
N LEU A 415 16.01 0.72 -14.33
CA LEU A 415 17.40 0.27 -14.45
C LEU A 415 17.53 -1.08 -15.16
N VAL A 416 16.64 -2.04 -14.85
CA VAL A 416 16.58 -3.33 -15.54
C VAL A 416 16.33 -3.13 -17.04
N PHE A 417 15.38 -2.27 -17.39
CA PHE A 417 15.13 -1.93 -18.79
C PHE A 417 16.35 -1.24 -19.41
N TYR A 418 16.98 -0.32 -18.70
CA TYR A 418 18.17 0.40 -19.16
C TYR A 418 19.36 -0.54 -19.44
N SER A 419 19.67 -1.46 -18.53
CA SER A 419 20.65 -2.53 -18.74
C SER A 419 20.30 -3.38 -19.97
N THR A 420 19.03 -3.75 -20.13
CA THR A 420 18.59 -4.55 -21.29
C THR A 420 18.82 -3.79 -22.61
N LEU A 421 18.64 -2.47 -22.62
CA LEU A 421 18.92 -1.65 -23.80
C LEU A 421 20.42 -1.66 -24.15
N PHE A 422 21.31 -1.56 -23.17
CA PHE A 422 22.76 -1.69 -23.42
C PHE A 422 23.10 -3.08 -24.00
N TYR A 423 22.58 -4.15 -23.40
CA TYR A 423 22.76 -5.50 -23.92
C TYR A 423 22.29 -5.65 -25.37
N GLN A 424 21.08 -5.18 -25.68
CA GLN A 424 20.52 -5.22 -27.04
C GLN A 424 21.31 -4.37 -28.06
N ASN A 425 22.14 -3.43 -27.59
CA ASN A 425 23.05 -2.64 -28.39
C ASN A 425 24.49 -3.20 -28.43
N ASN A 426 24.72 -4.42 -27.94
CA ASN A 426 26.04 -5.05 -27.82
C ASN A 426 27.01 -4.30 -26.90
N MET A 427 26.50 -3.56 -25.92
CA MET A 427 27.27 -2.85 -24.89
C MET A 427 27.23 -3.65 -23.59
N LEU A 428 27.89 -4.81 -23.60
CA LEU A 428 27.83 -5.77 -22.49
C LEU A 428 28.44 -5.22 -21.18
N PRO A 429 29.63 -4.57 -21.18
CA PRO A 429 30.24 -4.05 -19.95
C PRO A 429 29.33 -3.07 -19.19
N GLU A 430 28.68 -2.15 -19.89
CA GLU A 430 27.78 -1.15 -19.32
C GLU A 430 26.50 -1.80 -18.76
N SER A 431 25.99 -2.82 -19.45
CA SER A 431 24.86 -3.61 -18.96
C SER A 431 25.22 -4.33 -17.66
N GLU A 432 26.40 -4.95 -17.59
CA GLU A 432 26.88 -5.66 -16.39
C GLU A 432 27.13 -4.70 -15.22
N GLU A 433 27.68 -3.51 -15.48
CA GLU A 433 27.88 -2.48 -14.46
C GLU A 433 26.55 -2.04 -13.83
N ILE A 434 25.52 -1.78 -14.65
CA ILE A 434 24.18 -1.43 -14.16
C ILE A 434 23.57 -2.57 -13.34
N LEU A 435 23.72 -3.82 -13.78
CA LEU A 435 23.22 -4.99 -13.04
C LEU A 435 23.94 -5.17 -11.70
N LYS A 436 25.24 -4.86 -11.64
CA LYS A 436 26.01 -4.89 -10.40
C LYS A 436 25.49 -3.83 -9.42
N ILE A 437 25.31 -2.59 -9.86
CA ILE A 437 24.70 -1.51 -9.05
C ILE A 437 23.33 -1.93 -8.53
N LEU A 438 22.51 -2.52 -9.42
CA LEU A 438 21.19 -3.04 -9.08
C LEU A 438 21.25 -4.14 -8.02
N HIS A 439 22.17 -5.10 -8.16
CA HIS A 439 22.33 -6.18 -7.20
C HIS A 439 22.83 -5.68 -5.84
N GLU A 440 23.74 -4.70 -5.82
CA GLU A 440 24.21 -4.08 -4.57
C GLU A 440 23.09 -3.33 -3.85
N ARG A 441 22.22 -2.64 -4.59
CA ARG A 441 21.09 -1.89 -4.03
C ARG A 441 19.94 -2.79 -3.57
N ASP A 442 19.59 -3.79 -4.39
CA ASP A 442 18.40 -4.62 -4.22
C ASP A 442 18.75 -6.13 -4.38
N PRO A 443 19.60 -6.71 -3.51
CA PRO A 443 20.20 -8.04 -3.71
C PRO A 443 19.19 -9.20 -3.74
N TYR A 444 17.96 -8.96 -3.29
CA TYR A 444 16.88 -9.95 -3.24
C TYR A 444 15.82 -9.76 -4.32
N SER A 445 16.00 -8.79 -5.23
CA SER A 445 15.05 -8.56 -6.30
C SER A 445 15.10 -9.69 -7.31
N LEU A 446 14.02 -10.49 -7.34
CA LEU A 446 13.84 -11.57 -8.30
C LEU A 446 14.01 -11.10 -9.75
N ARG A 447 13.58 -9.87 -10.07
CA ARG A 447 13.72 -9.31 -11.42
C ARG A 447 15.18 -9.18 -11.81
N ILE A 448 16.01 -8.63 -10.93
CA ILE A 448 17.45 -8.46 -11.17
C ILE A 448 18.09 -9.82 -11.39
N ILE A 449 17.81 -10.78 -10.50
CA ILE A 449 18.34 -12.15 -10.58
C ILE A 449 17.99 -12.82 -11.91
N PHE A 450 16.73 -12.70 -12.37
CA PHE A 450 16.32 -13.27 -13.64
C PHE A 450 16.93 -12.58 -14.85
N ILE A 451 16.98 -11.24 -14.88
CA ILE A 451 17.64 -10.54 -15.99
C ILE A 451 19.13 -10.87 -16.02
N THR A 452 19.83 -10.89 -14.89
CA THR A 452 21.24 -11.31 -14.84
C THR A 452 21.40 -12.72 -15.41
N ALA A 453 20.51 -13.66 -15.06
CA ALA A 453 20.53 -15.01 -15.59
C ALA A 453 20.25 -15.09 -17.10
N ASP A 454 19.30 -14.29 -17.60
CA ASP A 454 18.92 -14.26 -19.02
C ASP A 454 20.01 -13.60 -19.89
N LEU A 455 20.66 -12.54 -19.41
CA LEU A 455 21.69 -11.80 -20.17
C LEU A 455 23.04 -12.52 -20.21
N THR A 456 23.40 -13.30 -19.19
CA THR A 456 24.71 -13.96 -19.06
C THR A 456 24.89 -15.22 -19.92
N LYS A 457 23.98 -15.50 -20.87
CA LYS A 457 24.02 -16.66 -21.81
C LYS A 457 24.70 -17.89 -21.19
N ILE A 458 24.13 -18.46 -20.12
CA ILE A 458 24.61 -19.64 -19.36
C ILE A 458 25.96 -20.21 -19.85
N ASP A 459 27.05 -19.46 -19.63
CA ASP A 459 28.38 -20.01 -19.71
C ASP A 459 28.59 -20.83 -18.42
N LYS A 460 29.25 -21.98 -18.53
CA LYS A 460 29.51 -22.86 -17.39
C LYS A 460 30.26 -22.14 -16.26
N ALA A 461 31.06 -21.12 -16.59
CA ALA A 461 31.75 -20.28 -15.61
C ALA A 461 30.78 -19.47 -14.73
N TYR A 462 29.71 -18.93 -15.30
CA TYR A 462 28.74 -18.06 -14.60
C TYR A 462 27.61 -18.83 -13.90
N LEU A 463 27.40 -20.11 -14.21
CA LEU A 463 26.38 -20.95 -13.58
C LEU A 463 26.44 -20.96 -12.04
N LYS A 464 27.64 -20.90 -11.45
CA LYS A 464 27.82 -20.88 -9.98
C LYS A 464 27.29 -19.59 -9.36
N GLU A 465 27.47 -18.46 -10.02
CA GLU A 465 27.03 -17.17 -9.53
C GLU A 465 25.51 -17.03 -9.65
N ILE A 466 24.94 -17.44 -10.79
CA ILE A 466 23.49 -17.48 -11.00
C ILE A 466 22.82 -18.43 -9.99
N GLU A 467 23.42 -19.60 -9.74
CA GLU A 467 22.93 -20.54 -8.71
C GLU A 467 22.90 -19.89 -7.33
N LYS A 468 23.96 -19.18 -6.94
CA LYS A 468 24.03 -18.46 -5.66
C LYS A 468 22.87 -17.47 -5.54
N PHE A 469 22.61 -16.67 -6.57
CA PHE A 469 21.50 -15.73 -6.57
C PHE A 469 20.14 -16.42 -6.56
N ALA A 470 19.96 -17.47 -7.36
CA ALA A 470 18.70 -18.21 -7.42
C ALA A 470 18.38 -18.93 -6.09
N LEU A 471 19.39 -19.47 -5.40
CA LEU A 471 19.24 -20.06 -4.06
C LEU A 471 18.94 -19.00 -3.00
N GLN A 472 19.57 -17.83 -3.10
CA GLN A 472 19.25 -16.68 -2.26
C GLN A 472 17.79 -16.26 -2.47
N ALA A 473 17.33 -16.10 -3.71
CA ALA A 473 15.92 -15.87 -4.04
C ALA A 473 14.99 -16.93 -3.43
N PHE A 474 15.33 -18.22 -3.57
CA PHE A 474 14.53 -19.32 -3.02
C PHE A 474 14.43 -19.29 -1.50
N LYS A 475 15.47 -18.85 -0.80
CA LYS A 475 15.44 -18.66 0.66
C LYS A 475 14.34 -17.69 1.11
N TYR A 476 14.10 -16.61 0.34
CA TYR A 476 13.08 -15.60 0.66
C TYR A 476 11.73 -15.93 0.01
N PHE A 477 11.75 -16.56 -1.16
CA PHE A 477 10.57 -16.83 -1.99
C PHE A 477 10.55 -18.31 -2.44
N PRO A 478 10.42 -19.28 -1.51
CA PRO A 478 10.57 -20.70 -1.81
C PRO A 478 9.50 -21.25 -2.77
N TYR A 479 8.40 -20.51 -2.95
CA TYR A 479 7.27 -20.91 -3.79
C TYR A 479 7.07 -19.97 -4.99
N ASP A 480 8.06 -19.15 -5.33
CA ASP A 480 8.02 -18.34 -6.54
C ASP A 480 8.30 -19.21 -7.79
N ILE A 481 7.35 -19.23 -8.73
CA ILE A 481 7.37 -20.07 -9.93
C ILE A 481 8.62 -19.79 -10.78
N ARG A 482 9.02 -18.52 -10.90
CA ARG A 482 10.17 -18.14 -11.73
C ARG A 482 11.48 -18.61 -11.11
N THR A 483 11.60 -18.49 -9.79
CA THR A 483 12.77 -18.91 -9.02
C THR A 483 12.96 -20.42 -9.14
N LEU A 484 11.87 -21.17 -8.97
CA LEU A 484 11.85 -22.62 -9.17
C LEU A 484 12.19 -23.01 -10.61
N THR A 485 11.66 -22.28 -11.61
CA THR A 485 12.00 -22.50 -13.03
C THR A 485 13.49 -22.30 -13.30
N LEU A 486 14.08 -21.22 -12.76
CA LEU A 486 15.49 -20.92 -12.91
C LEU A 486 16.36 -22.01 -12.25
N LEU A 487 16.06 -22.39 -11.01
CA LEU A 487 16.80 -23.45 -10.31
C LEU A 487 16.72 -24.79 -11.02
N LYS A 488 15.54 -25.17 -11.54
CA LYS A 488 15.39 -26.34 -12.40
C LYS A 488 16.37 -26.31 -13.57
N LYS A 489 16.36 -25.21 -14.35
CA LYS A 489 17.25 -25.06 -15.51
C LYS A 489 18.73 -25.11 -15.13
N ILE A 490 19.11 -24.47 -14.03
CA ILE A 490 20.49 -24.49 -13.51
C ILE A 490 20.92 -25.92 -13.17
N TYR A 491 20.12 -26.66 -12.39
CA TYR A 491 20.50 -28.01 -11.97
C TYR A 491 20.43 -29.03 -13.10
N GLN A 492 19.53 -28.84 -14.06
CA GLN A 492 19.53 -29.58 -15.31
C GLN A 492 20.83 -29.34 -16.11
N ALA A 493 21.23 -28.08 -16.29
CA ALA A 493 22.47 -27.71 -17.00
C ALA A 493 23.74 -28.22 -16.29
N LYS A 494 23.71 -28.30 -14.95
CA LYS A 494 24.80 -28.86 -14.13
C LYS A 494 24.84 -30.40 -14.13
N GLY A 495 23.78 -31.07 -14.60
CA GLY A 495 23.64 -32.53 -14.49
C GLY A 495 23.35 -33.03 -13.07
N ASP A 496 22.92 -32.15 -12.15
CA ASP A 496 22.52 -32.52 -10.79
C ASP A 496 21.05 -32.95 -10.79
N TYR A 497 20.82 -34.19 -11.23
CA TYR A 497 19.47 -34.71 -11.43
C TYR A 497 18.65 -34.84 -10.14
N GLU A 498 19.28 -35.05 -8.98
CA GLU A 498 18.54 -35.10 -7.71
C GLU A 498 17.95 -33.73 -7.37
N LYS A 499 18.75 -32.66 -7.44
CA LYS A 499 18.22 -31.30 -7.21
C LYS A 499 17.25 -30.86 -8.29
N PHE A 500 17.50 -31.22 -9.55
CA PHE A 500 16.55 -30.95 -10.63
C PHE A 500 15.19 -31.60 -10.35
N ALA A 501 15.17 -32.85 -9.87
CA ALA A 501 13.93 -33.52 -9.45
C ALA A 501 13.28 -32.84 -8.23
N ASP A 502 14.07 -32.46 -7.22
CA ASP A 502 13.58 -31.73 -6.04
C ASP A 502 12.88 -30.41 -6.42
N PHE A 503 13.50 -29.59 -7.27
CA PHE A 503 12.86 -28.34 -7.73
C PHE A 503 11.71 -28.57 -8.72
N SER A 504 11.75 -29.64 -9.53
CA SER A 504 10.62 -30.05 -10.38
C SER A 504 9.41 -30.46 -9.55
N TYR A 505 9.62 -31.19 -8.45
CA TYR A 505 8.56 -31.57 -7.52
C TYR A 505 7.92 -30.34 -6.87
N ILE A 506 8.73 -29.43 -6.30
CA ILE A 506 8.21 -28.20 -5.66
C ILE A 506 7.47 -27.32 -6.68
N TYR A 507 8.02 -27.19 -7.90
CA TYR A 507 7.35 -26.49 -8.99
C TYR A 507 6.01 -27.12 -9.32
N GLY A 508 5.96 -28.44 -9.49
CA GLY A 508 4.75 -29.19 -9.79
C GLY A 508 3.65 -29.01 -8.74
N LEU A 509 4.01 -28.99 -7.46
CA LEU A 509 3.07 -28.66 -6.37
C LEU A 509 2.53 -27.24 -6.48
N ARG A 510 3.38 -26.26 -6.79
CA ARG A 510 3.01 -24.85 -6.81
C ARG A 510 2.21 -24.45 -8.04
N ALA A 511 2.59 -24.96 -9.21
CA ALA A 511 1.96 -24.68 -10.49
C ALA A 511 0.80 -25.65 -10.80
N HIS A 512 0.53 -26.61 -9.91
CA HIS A 512 -0.41 -27.71 -10.16
C HIS A 512 -0.09 -28.45 -11.48
N SER A 513 1.20 -28.61 -11.77
CA SER A 513 1.70 -29.23 -13.01
C SER A 513 1.96 -30.71 -12.78
N ALA A 514 1.08 -31.55 -13.31
CA ALA A 514 1.24 -33.01 -13.28
C ALA A 514 2.47 -33.46 -14.10
N GLU A 515 2.83 -32.73 -15.15
CA GLU A 515 4.01 -33.00 -15.97
C GLU A 515 5.30 -32.89 -15.16
N ASP A 516 5.48 -31.78 -14.43
CA ASP A 516 6.66 -31.57 -13.60
C ASP A 516 6.77 -32.58 -12.44
N LEU A 517 5.62 -32.99 -11.88
CA LEU A 517 5.59 -34.05 -10.88
C LEU A 517 5.98 -35.41 -11.49
N LYS A 518 5.56 -35.72 -12.73
CA LYS A 518 5.96 -36.95 -13.44
C LYS A 518 7.46 -36.93 -13.76
N VAL A 519 8.02 -35.80 -14.18
CA VAL A 519 9.47 -35.63 -14.36
C VAL A 519 10.21 -35.92 -13.05
N ALA A 520 9.77 -35.32 -11.93
CA ALA A 520 10.37 -35.57 -10.63
C ALA A 520 10.25 -37.05 -10.21
N GLN A 521 9.07 -37.67 -10.35
CA GLN A 521 8.82 -39.08 -10.05
C GLN A 521 9.77 -39.99 -10.81
N ASN A 522 9.88 -39.81 -12.13
CA ASN A 522 10.73 -40.64 -12.98
C ASN A 522 12.20 -40.52 -12.58
N ILE A 523 12.69 -39.31 -12.33
CA ILE A 523 14.07 -39.10 -11.91
C ILE A 523 14.32 -39.70 -10.51
N TYR A 524 13.40 -39.53 -9.57
CA TYR A 524 13.51 -40.18 -8.25
C TYR A 524 13.54 -41.70 -8.35
N PHE A 525 12.75 -42.29 -9.26
CA PHE A 525 12.77 -43.72 -9.52
C PHE A 525 14.14 -44.17 -10.06
N LEU A 526 14.67 -43.47 -11.07
CA LEU A 526 16.00 -43.75 -11.63
C LEU A 526 17.14 -43.60 -10.60
N LEU A 527 17.00 -42.68 -9.65
CA LEU A 527 17.94 -42.47 -8.53
C LEU A 527 17.70 -43.41 -7.33
N ASN A 528 16.82 -44.41 -7.46
CA ASN A 528 16.42 -45.33 -6.38
C ASN A 528 15.84 -44.65 -5.12
N LYS A 529 15.26 -43.45 -5.23
CA LYS A 529 14.61 -42.70 -4.13
C LYS A 529 13.12 -43.02 -4.04
N LYS A 530 12.79 -44.29 -3.72
CA LYS A 530 11.41 -44.82 -3.74
C LYS A 530 10.39 -43.96 -2.98
N ASP A 531 10.72 -43.46 -1.79
CA ASP A 531 9.82 -42.63 -0.98
C ASP A 531 9.50 -41.27 -1.59
N LYS A 532 10.46 -40.67 -2.31
CA LYS A 532 10.24 -39.39 -3.03
C LYS A 532 9.37 -39.63 -4.28
N ALA A 533 9.63 -40.72 -5.01
CA ALA A 533 8.84 -41.11 -6.17
C ALA A 533 7.37 -41.38 -5.79
N LEU A 534 7.11 -42.15 -4.72
CA LEU A 534 5.76 -42.43 -4.23
C LEU A 534 5.03 -41.15 -3.79
N ARG A 535 5.74 -40.20 -3.17
CA ARG A 535 5.16 -38.89 -2.82
C ARG A 535 4.73 -38.10 -4.05
N ALA A 536 5.53 -38.10 -5.11
CA ALA A 536 5.18 -37.47 -6.38
C ALA A 536 3.95 -38.15 -7.03
N GLU A 537 3.90 -39.48 -7.06
CA GLU A 537 2.79 -40.27 -7.58
C GLU A 537 1.46 -39.97 -6.87
N ASN A 538 1.47 -39.95 -5.54
CA ASN A 538 0.29 -39.61 -4.74
C ASN A 538 -0.24 -38.20 -5.07
N ARG A 539 0.67 -37.24 -5.33
CA ARG A 539 0.29 -35.88 -5.69
C ARG A 539 -0.27 -35.79 -7.11
N ILE A 540 0.32 -36.50 -8.08
CA ILE A 540 -0.22 -36.63 -9.44
C ILE A 540 -1.65 -37.16 -9.39
N SER A 541 -1.86 -38.27 -8.67
CA SER A 541 -3.18 -38.89 -8.50
C SER A 541 -4.20 -37.93 -7.87
N SER A 542 -3.79 -37.10 -6.91
CA SER A 542 -4.67 -36.10 -6.28
C SER A 542 -5.07 -34.97 -7.24
N LEU A 543 -4.17 -34.55 -8.13
CA LEU A 543 -4.45 -33.52 -9.14
C LEU A 543 -5.39 -34.05 -10.23
N GLU A 544 -5.18 -35.29 -10.68
CA GLU A 544 -6.04 -35.93 -11.69
C GLU A 544 -7.46 -36.18 -11.15
N LYS A 545 -7.60 -36.56 -9.87
CA LYS A 545 -8.91 -36.65 -9.19
C LYS A 545 -9.63 -35.29 -9.09
N THR A 546 -8.90 -34.20 -8.87
CA THR A 546 -9.50 -32.87 -8.83
C THR A 546 -9.95 -32.41 -10.22
N ARG A 547 -9.18 -32.72 -11.27
CA ARG A 547 -9.57 -32.40 -12.67
C ARG A 547 -10.81 -33.17 -13.13
N THR A 548 -10.92 -34.44 -12.77
CA THR A 548 -12.08 -35.28 -13.15
C THR A 548 -13.37 -34.89 -12.42
N LYS A 549 -13.27 -34.23 -11.26
CA LYS A 549 -14.43 -33.79 -10.48
C LYS A 549 -15.05 -32.45 -10.91
N GLY A 550 -14.49 -31.78 -11.91
CA GLY A 550 -15.08 -30.59 -12.55
C GLY A 550 -15.24 -29.40 -11.61
N PHE A 551 -14.37 -28.41 -11.77
CA PHE A 551 -14.70 -27.03 -11.39
C PHE A 551 -15.35 -26.33 -12.57
#